data_AF-A0A843F3E8-F1
#
_entry.id   AF-A0A843F3E8-F1
#
_cell.length_a   1.000
_cell.length_b   1.000
_cell.length_c   1.000
_cell.angle_alpha   90.00
_cell.angle_beta   90.00
_cell.angle_gamma   90.00
#
_symmetry.space_group_name_H-M   'P 1'
#
loop_
_entity.id
_entity.type
_entity.pdbx_description
1 polymer ?
#
loop_
_entity_poly.entity_id
_entity_poly.type
_entity_poly.pdbx_seq_one_letter_code
_entity_poly.pdbx_strand_id
1 'polypeptide(L)'
;MEEKKLGFLIANLFNDYTNYMNSYLKEMDLTLSQTRVLLVLALNNGVSIDYLAEKANIGKSSVTKSVKILEKKGFLTKEIDPEDNRRKIVKITKK
;
A
#
# COMPACT_ATOMS: atom_id res chain seq x y z
N MET A 1 19.18 -6.16 28.19
CA MET A 1 19.25 -7.48 27.50
C MET A 1 17.86 -8.00 27.12
N GLU A 2 16.83 -7.75 27.95
CA GLU A 2 15.43 -8.08 27.67
C GLU A 2 14.79 -7.25 26.55
N GLU A 3 15.06 -5.94 26.46
CA GLU A 3 14.52 -5.09 25.38
C GLU A 3 14.92 -5.55 23.98
N LYS A 4 16.15 -6.07 23.82
CA LYS A 4 16.62 -6.64 22.55
C LYS A 4 15.85 -7.90 22.17
N LYS A 5 15.33 -8.67 23.15
CA LYS A 5 14.47 -9.84 22.89
C LYS A 5 13.07 -9.42 22.44
N LEU A 6 12.49 -8.37 23.05
CA LEU A 6 11.17 -7.89 22.66
C LEU A 6 11.15 -7.36 21.22
N GLY A 7 12.11 -6.51 20.84
CA GLY A 7 12.20 -6.00 19.46
C GLY A 7 12.34 -7.11 18.42
N PHE A 8 13.12 -8.15 18.75
CA PHE A 8 13.26 -9.35 17.90
C PHE A 8 11.95 -10.13 17.76
N LEU A 9 11.21 -10.33 18.85
CA LEU A 9 9.91 -11.03 18.82
C LEU A 9 8.86 -10.26 18.02
N ILE A 10 8.81 -8.92 18.15
CA ILE A 10 7.92 -8.08 17.36
C ILE A 10 8.25 -8.18 15.87
N ALA A 11 9.54 -8.15 15.51
CA ALA A 11 9.97 -8.30 14.12
C ALA A 11 9.60 -9.67 13.53
N ASN A 12 9.77 -10.76 14.29
CA ASN A 12 9.37 -12.09 13.85
C ASN A 12 7.85 -12.19 13.67
N LEU A 13 7.07 -11.70 14.63
CA LEU A 13 5.61 -11.68 14.51
C LEU A 13 5.15 -10.89 13.27
N PHE A 14 5.78 -9.75 13.00
CA PHE A 14 5.48 -8.95 11.82
C PHE A 14 5.82 -9.70 10.51
N ASN A 15 6.94 -10.42 10.48
CA ASN A 15 7.33 -11.24 9.33
C ASN A 15 6.37 -12.41 9.10
N ASP A 16 6.01 -13.14 10.17
CA ASP A 16 5.07 -14.25 10.10
C ASP A 16 3.69 -13.78 9.63
N TYR A 17 3.20 -12.66 10.20
CA TYR A 17 1.97 -12.00 9.75
C TYR A 17 2.04 -11.62 8.26
N THR A 18 3.15 -11.02 7.82
CA THR A 18 3.32 -10.61 6.42
C THR A 18 3.32 -11.81 5.48
N ASN A 19 4.00 -12.89 5.85
CA ASN A 19 4.07 -14.12 5.07
C ASN A 19 2.70 -14.82 4.97
N TYR A 20 1.98 -14.90 6.09
CA TYR A 20 0.62 -15.43 6.13
C TYR A 20 -0.31 -14.61 5.23
N MET A 21 -0.32 -13.28 5.39
CA MET A 21 -1.18 -12.40 4.59
C MET A 21 -0.85 -12.47 3.10
N ASN A 22 0.42 -12.51 2.71
CA ASN A 22 0.80 -12.65 1.30
C ASN A 22 0.39 -14.01 0.73
N SER A 23 0.46 -15.08 1.53
CA SER A 23 -0.01 -16.40 1.10
C SER A 23 -1.53 -16.40 0.89
N TYR A 24 -2.29 -15.83 1.82
CA TYR A 24 -3.74 -15.71 1.72
C TYR A 24 -4.19 -14.84 0.53
N LEU A 25 -3.55 -13.69 0.34
CA LEU A 25 -3.90 -12.73 -0.73
C LEU A 25 -3.45 -13.19 -2.12
N LYS A 26 -2.62 -14.23 -2.22
CA LYS A 26 -2.13 -14.75 -3.49
C LYS A 26 -3.25 -15.24 -4.40
N GLU A 27 -4.32 -15.80 -3.84
CA GLU A 27 -5.51 -16.25 -4.59
C GLU A 27 -6.21 -15.09 -5.31
N MET A 28 -6.09 -13.87 -4.78
CA MET A 28 -6.61 -12.65 -5.39
C MET A 28 -5.59 -11.93 -6.28
N ASP A 29 -4.42 -12.54 -6.50
CA ASP A 29 -3.25 -11.91 -7.12
C ASP A 29 -2.93 -10.56 -6.43
N LEU A 30 -2.87 -10.54 -5.10
CA LEU A 30 -2.53 -9.35 -4.32
C LEU A 30 -1.45 -9.65 -3.27
N THR A 31 -0.77 -8.60 -2.82
CA THR A 31 0.15 -8.63 -1.68
C THR A 31 -0.36 -7.75 -0.55
N LEU A 32 0.12 -7.95 0.67
CA LEU A 32 -0.25 -7.11 1.83
C LEU A 32 -0.01 -5.61 1.55
N SER A 33 1.11 -5.28 0.90
CA SER A 33 1.42 -3.88 0.54
C SER A 33 0.42 -3.30 -0.46
N GLN A 34 -0.01 -4.09 -1.46
CA GLN A 34 -1.01 -3.67 -2.43
C GLN A 34 -2.38 -3.51 -1.77
N THR A 35 -2.78 -4.45 -0.92
CA THR A 35 -4.04 -4.39 -0.18
C THR A 35 -4.10 -3.18 0.75
N ARG A 36 -3.01 -2.81 1.43
CA ARG A 36 -2.96 -1.58 2.25
C ARG A 36 -3.19 -0.32 1.41
N VAL A 37 -2.61 -0.23 0.22
CA VAL A 37 -2.85 0.89 -0.71
C VAL A 37 -4.33 0.95 -1.11
N LEU A 38 -4.92 -0.20 -1.47
CA LEU A 38 -6.34 -0.28 -1.82
C LEU A 38 -7.25 0.13 -0.66
N LEU A 39 -6.94 -0.32 0.57
CA LEU A 39 -7.72 0.02 1.76
C LEU A 39 -7.71 1.52 2.05
N VAL A 40 -6.54 2.18 1.96
CA VAL A 40 -6.45 3.63 2.15
C VAL A 40 -7.28 4.36 1.10
N LEU A 41 -7.22 3.93 -0.17
CA LEU A 41 -7.98 4.55 -1.26
C LEU A 41 -9.48 4.28 -1.19
N ALA A 42 -9.90 3.14 -0.62
CA ALA A 42 -11.31 2.83 -0.42
C ALA A 42 -11.92 3.74 0.64
N LEU A 43 -11.13 4.12 1.66
CA LEU A 43 -11.56 5.04 2.71
C LEU A 43 -11.37 6.52 2.35
N ASN A 44 -10.48 6.81 1.39
CA ASN A 44 -10.13 8.17 0.99
C ASN A 44 -10.16 8.27 -0.54
N ASN A 45 -11.19 8.94 -1.07
CA ASN A 45 -11.38 9.03 -2.50
C ASN A 45 -10.36 9.99 -3.15
N GLY A 46 -9.32 9.44 -3.78
CA GLY A 46 -8.34 10.24 -4.49
C GLY A 46 -7.32 10.90 -3.58
N VAL A 47 -6.14 10.31 -3.43
CA VAL A 47 -5.07 10.85 -2.57
C VAL A 47 -3.70 10.80 -3.24
N SER A 48 -2.76 11.60 -2.75
CA SER A 48 -1.40 11.63 -3.26
C SER A 48 -0.60 10.39 -2.86
N ILE A 49 0.50 10.11 -3.58
CA ILE A 49 1.44 9.03 -3.22
C ILE A 49 2.04 9.23 -1.82
N ASP A 50 2.28 10.48 -1.43
CA ASP A 50 2.83 10.80 -0.11
C ASP A 50 1.84 10.49 1.00
N TYR A 51 0.57 10.84 0.80
CA TYR A 51 -0.51 10.48 1.71
C TYR A 51 -0.66 8.96 1.82
N LEU A 52 -0.56 8.23 0.69
CA LEU A 52 -0.58 6.77 0.70
C LEU A 52 0.57 6.17 1.51
N ALA A 53 1.80 6.69 1.35
CA ALA A 53 2.96 6.20 2.09
C ALA A 53 2.78 6.35 3.60
N GLU A 54 2.30 7.52 4.02
CA GLU A 54 2.02 7.83 5.42
C GLU A 54 0.91 6.91 5.97
N LYS A 55 -0.27 6.88 5.34
CA LYS A 55 -1.44 6.16 5.88
C LYS A 55 -1.33 4.65 5.77
N ALA A 56 -0.68 4.13 4.73
CA ALA A 56 -0.45 2.69 4.58
C ALA A 56 0.77 2.20 5.39
N ASN A 57 1.51 3.12 6.04
CA ASN A 57 2.74 2.86 6.78
C ASN A 57 3.72 1.99 5.97
N ILE A 58 4.01 2.43 4.75
CA ILE A 58 4.92 1.78 3.81
C ILE A 58 5.79 2.82 3.11
N GLY A 59 7.03 2.46 2.79
CA GLY A 59 7.95 3.37 2.11
C GLY A 59 7.41 3.85 0.76
N LYS A 60 7.70 5.12 0.41
CA LYS A 60 7.25 5.76 -0.84
C LYS A 60 7.60 4.97 -2.11
N SER A 61 8.77 4.33 -2.13
CA SER A 61 9.19 3.44 -3.23
C SER A 61 8.29 2.22 -3.36
N SER A 62 7.91 1.59 -2.24
CA SER A 62 6.99 0.45 -2.19
C SER A 62 5.56 0.83 -2.58
N VAL A 63 5.08 1.99 -2.13
CA VAL A 63 3.78 2.54 -2.59
C VAL A 63 3.80 2.73 -4.10
N THR A 64 4.83 3.41 -4.63
CA THR A 64 4.91 3.71 -6.06
C THR A 64 4.90 2.44 -6.90
N LYS A 65 5.65 1.40 -6.47
CA LYS A 65 5.62 0.07 -7.09
C LYS A 65 4.23 -0.57 -7.00
N SER A 66 3.61 -0.55 -5.82
CA SER A 66 2.27 -1.13 -5.59
C SER A 66 1.22 -0.46 -6.46
N VAL A 67 1.19 0.88 -6.48
CA VAL A 67 0.27 1.67 -7.32
C VAL A 67 0.48 1.35 -8.80
N LYS A 68 1.72 1.26 -9.29
CA LYS A 68 2.00 0.89 -10.69
C LYS A 68 1.50 -0.52 -11.04
N ILE A 69 1.66 -1.48 -10.13
CA ILE A 69 1.16 -2.85 -10.34
C ILE A 69 -0.37 -2.88 -10.32
N LEU A 70 -1.00 -2.22 -9.35
CA LEU A 70 -2.45 -2.17 -9.21
C LEU A 70 -3.14 -1.43 -10.36
N GLU A 71 -2.52 -0.38 -10.88
CA GLU A 71 -2.95 0.31 -12.10
C GLU A 71 -2.91 -0.62 -13.31
N LYS A 72 -1.82 -1.39 -13.50
CA LYS A 72 -1.73 -2.41 -14.56
C LYS A 72 -2.79 -3.51 -14.41
N LYS A 73 -3.18 -3.83 -13.18
CA LYS A 73 -4.25 -4.78 -12.88
C LYS A 73 -5.66 -4.17 -13.02
N GLY A 74 -5.76 -2.88 -13.34
CA GLY A 74 -7.04 -2.19 -13.54
C GLY A 74 -7.77 -1.81 -12.25
N PHE A 75 -7.10 -1.86 -11.09
CA PHE A 75 -7.71 -1.45 -9.81
C PHE A 75 -7.64 0.07 -9.58
N LEU A 76 -6.65 0.75 -10.15
CA LEU A 76 -6.36 2.15 -9.87
C LEU A 76 -6.18 2.98 -11.13
N THR A 77 -6.49 4.27 -11.03
CA THR A 77 -6.08 5.31 -11.99
C THR A 77 -5.15 6.32 -11.32
N LYS A 78 -4.30 6.95 -12.14
CA LYS A 78 -3.51 8.13 -11.75
C LYS A 78 -3.89 9.31 -12.62
N GLU A 79 -4.18 10.42 -11.97
CA GLU A 79 -4.51 11.69 -12.60
C GLU A 79 -3.55 12.76 -12.11
N ILE A 80 -3.29 13.77 -12.94
CA ILE A 80 -2.60 14.98 -12.51
C ILE A 80 -3.57 15.76 -11.61
N ASP A 81 -3.07 16.25 -10.49
CA ASP A 81 -3.85 17.12 -9.61
C ASP A 81 -4.17 18.43 -10.35
N PRO A 82 -5.45 18.80 -10.54
CA PRO A 82 -5.81 20.02 -11.26
C PRO A 82 -5.31 21.29 -10.58
N GLU A 83 -5.04 21.25 -9.27
CA GLU A 83 -4.57 22.41 -8.49
C GLU A 83 -3.03 22.51 -8.43
N ASP A 84 -2.30 21.40 -8.63
CA ASP A 84 -0.84 21.38 -8.69
C ASP A 84 -0.36 20.29 -9.65
N ASN A 85 0.01 20.68 -10.87
CA ASN A 85 0.44 19.75 -11.93
C ASN A 85 1.65 18.85 -11.56
N ARG A 86 2.35 19.15 -10.46
CA ARG A 86 3.46 18.33 -9.96
C ARG A 86 2.98 17.18 -9.09
N ARG A 87 1.73 17.23 -8.59
CA ARG A 87 1.12 16.20 -7.76
C ARG A 87 0.33 15.23 -8.63
N LYS A 88 0.38 13.96 -8.23
CA LYS A 88 -0.41 12.88 -8.84
C LYS A 88 -1.39 12.38 -7.81
N ILE A 89 -2.67 12.35 -8.19
CA ILE A 89 -3.74 11.79 -7.39
C ILE A 89 -4.00 10.38 -7.88
N VAL A 90 -4.00 9.43 -6.93
CA VAL A 90 -4.31 8.02 -7.17
C VAL A 90 -5.75 7.78 -6.72
N LYS A 91 -6.55 7.11 -7.55
CA LYS A 91 -7.96 6.80 -7.28
C LYS A 91 -8.24 5.31 -7.55
N ILE A 92 -9.25 4.75 -6.90
CA ILE A 92 -9.81 3.44 -7.30
C ILE A 92 -10.56 3.64 -8.63
N THR A 93 -10.40 2.71 -9.56
CA THR A 93 -11.18 2.71 -10.80
C THR A 93 -12.67 2.54 -10.50
N LYS A 94 -13.51 3.34 -11.16
CA LYS A 94 -14.94 3.03 -11.24
C LYS A 94 -15.08 1.86 -12.20
N LYS A 95 -15.43 0.68 -11.70
CA LYS A 95 -16.05 -0.36 -12.52
C LYS A 95 -17.52 -0.03 -12.71
#